data_AF-A0A7J3BDL6-F1
#
_entry.id   AF-A0A7J3BDL6-F1
#
_cell.length_a   1.000
_cell.length_b   1.000
_cell.length_c   1.000
_cell.angle_alpha   90.00
_cell.angle_beta   90.00
_cell.angle_gamma   90.00
#
_symmetry.space_group_name_H-M   'P 1'
#
loop_
_entity.id
_entity.type
_entity.pdbx_description
1 polymer ?
#
loop_
_entity_poly.entity_id
_entity_poly.type
_entity_poly.pdbx_seq_one_letter_code
_entity_poly.pdbx_strand_id
1 'polypeptide(L)'
;MAYEFTVFQQDLRAAVMALKEEDLRSLNLYSNRIMANAIFGNDRRLFLPGFFLKDLCPILGFLKERAATSALSTAKAQSNAYAERLLEQTNRPDFNEEQLWKSYHETRGIVIRFTMDATEEKAYGQLNPSFTHEAFRWLISYLDERKDILLHPRNLLLKGILNEMGRIYRSHGAQISETYSMALVTALDWCDEYVMTTSRSDSECEERVKKEILPYVERVVTLLREHPSSSDMVNELLWDLVKKWRLYFIEYMERGRVEMEAIPKPEKGIELPEETRKKLTEAITKSLEK
;
A
#
# COMPACT_ATOMS: atom_id res chain seq x y z
N MET A 1 10.85 -12.24 24.24
CA MET A 1 9.64 -11.67 24.88
C MET A 1 8.49 -12.10 24.01
N ALA A 2 7.61 -12.99 24.49
CA ALA A 2 6.46 -13.40 23.68
C ALA A 2 5.55 -12.19 23.53
N TYR A 3 5.21 -11.81 22.31
CA TYR A 3 4.20 -10.79 22.10
C TYR A 3 2.89 -11.30 22.66
N GLU A 4 2.37 -10.61 23.65
CA GLU A 4 1.08 -10.95 24.20
C GLU A 4 0.03 -10.72 23.13
N PHE A 5 -0.68 -11.79 22.77
CA PHE A 5 -1.83 -11.75 21.87
C PHE A 5 -2.85 -10.65 22.25
N THR A 6 -2.88 -10.27 23.52
CA THR A 6 -3.62 -9.11 24.05
C THR A 6 -3.24 -7.79 23.38
N VAL A 7 -1.94 -7.51 23.16
CA VAL A 7 -1.49 -6.26 22.54
C VAL A 7 -1.88 -6.23 21.06
N PHE A 8 -1.82 -7.38 20.37
CA PHE A 8 -2.36 -7.52 19.02
C PHE A 8 -3.84 -7.17 18.94
N GLN A 9 -4.63 -7.71 19.86
CA GLN A 9 -6.05 -7.42 19.95
C GLN A 9 -6.33 -5.94 20.23
N GLN A 10 -5.51 -5.27 21.03
CA GLN A 10 -5.64 -3.83 21.29
C GLN A 10 -5.38 -3.00 20.03
N ASP A 11 -4.27 -3.26 19.32
CA ASP A 11 -3.95 -2.53 18.10
C ASP A 11 -4.99 -2.79 16.99
N LEU A 12 -5.48 -4.02 16.84
CA LEU A 12 -6.52 -4.34 15.86
C LEU A 12 -7.84 -3.65 16.19
N ARG A 13 -8.27 -3.62 17.47
CA ARG A 13 -9.45 -2.83 17.88
C ARG A 13 -9.27 -1.34 17.59
N ALA A 14 -8.09 -0.79 17.85
CA ALA A 14 -7.78 0.60 17.54
C ALA A 14 -7.85 0.87 16.03
N ALA A 15 -7.38 -0.06 15.19
CA ALA A 15 -7.49 0.02 13.75
C ALA A 15 -8.96 -0.02 13.27
N VAL A 16 -9.79 -0.90 13.85
CA VAL A 16 -11.24 -0.97 13.58
C VAL A 16 -11.92 0.34 13.95
N MET A 17 -11.60 0.92 15.11
CA MET A 17 -12.14 2.22 15.54
C MET A 17 -11.71 3.35 14.59
N ALA A 18 -10.44 3.42 14.22
CA ALA A 18 -9.93 4.42 13.29
C ALA A 18 -10.64 4.36 11.92
N LEU A 19 -10.93 3.15 11.42
CA LEU A 19 -11.68 2.98 10.18
C LEU A 19 -13.13 3.48 10.28
N LYS A 20 -13.80 3.22 11.42
CA LYS A 20 -15.15 3.74 11.70
C LYS A 20 -15.20 5.26 11.74
N GLU A 21 -14.17 5.88 12.34
CA GLU A 21 -14.02 7.33 12.50
C GLU A 21 -13.44 8.01 11.24
N GLU A 22 -13.15 7.25 10.18
CA GLU A 22 -12.54 7.75 8.95
C GLU A 22 -11.13 8.34 9.12
N ASP A 23 -10.46 8.00 10.22
CA ASP A 23 -9.08 8.39 10.48
C ASP A 23 -8.12 7.42 9.80
N LEU A 24 -7.98 7.59 8.47
CA LEU A 24 -7.09 6.78 7.64
C LEU A 24 -5.61 6.92 8.06
N ARG A 25 -5.23 8.05 8.67
CA ARG A 25 -3.87 8.24 9.19
C ARG A 25 -3.63 7.29 10.37
N SER A 26 -4.55 7.26 11.33
CA SER A 26 -4.48 6.35 12.47
C SER A 26 -4.64 4.89 12.04
N LEU A 27 -5.51 4.57 11.07
CA LEU A 27 -5.61 3.23 10.50
C LEU A 27 -4.25 2.74 9.97
N ASN A 28 -3.56 3.56 9.16
CA ASN A 28 -2.22 3.21 8.66
C ASN A 28 -1.20 3.06 9.79
N LEU A 29 -1.26 3.91 10.83
CA LEU A 29 -0.40 3.79 12.01
C LEU A 29 -0.62 2.45 12.74
N TYR A 30 -1.86 2.12 13.07
CA TYR A 30 -2.20 0.88 13.78
C TYR A 30 -1.88 -0.36 12.94
N SER A 31 -2.13 -0.30 11.63
CA SER A 31 -1.76 -1.37 10.69
C SER A 31 -0.25 -1.64 10.71
N ASN A 32 0.57 -0.58 10.74
CA ASN A 32 2.02 -0.71 10.87
C ASN A 32 2.43 -1.28 12.24
N ARG A 33 1.75 -0.90 13.33
CA ARG A 33 2.01 -1.42 14.69
C ARG A 33 1.71 -2.91 14.79
N ILE A 34 0.57 -3.36 14.25
CA ILE A 34 0.20 -4.79 14.20
C ILE A 34 1.33 -5.61 13.55
N MET A 35 1.82 -5.18 12.38
CA MET A 35 2.92 -5.86 11.70
C MET A 35 4.24 -5.80 12.46
N ALA A 36 4.59 -4.64 13.03
CA ALA A 36 5.81 -4.48 13.83
C ALA A 36 5.80 -5.38 15.07
N ASN A 37 4.66 -5.43 15.75
CA ASN A 37 4.53 -6.20 16.96
C ASN A 37 4.48 -7.72 16.70
N ALA A 38 3.92 -8.15 15.56
CA ALA A 38 4.06 -9.53 15.11
C ALA A 38 5.54 -9.94 15.00
N ILE A 39 6.41 -9.04 14.51
CA ILE A 39 7.87 -9.26 14.40
C ILE A 39 8.52 -9.34 15.78
N PHE A 40 8.18 -8.43 16.70
CA PHE A 40 8.69 -8.47 18.08
C PHE A 40 8.28 -9.74 18.82
N GLY A 41 7.08 -10.25 18.51
CA GLY A 41 6.55 -11.51 19.01
C GLY A 41 7.07 -12.77 18.36
N ASN A 42 7.66 -12.63 17.19
CA ASN A 42 8.00 -13.74 16.29
C ASN A 42 6.80 -14.67 16.00
N ASP A 43 5.57 -14.13 15.91
CA ASP A 43 4.40 -14.88 15.47
C ASP A 43 4.01 -14.42 14.06
N ARG A 44 4.37 -15.27 13.08
CA ARG A 44 4.15 -15.05 11.65
C ARG A 44 2.68 -14.84 11.31
N ARG A 45 1.72 -15.31 12.10
CA ARG A 45 0.30 -15.25 11.71
C ARG A 45 -0.29 -13.87 11.92
N LEU A 46 0.22 -13.14 12.92
CA LEU A 46 -0.36 -11.89 13.41
C LEU A 46 -0.13 -10.68 12.50
N PHE A 47 0.73 -10.79 11.49
CA PHE A 47 1.00 -9.67 10.57
C PHE A 47 -0.09 -9.47 9.52
N LEU A 48 -0.77 -10.54 9.08
CA LEU A 48 -1.73 -10.49 7.97
C LEU A 48 -2.83 -9.44 8.21
N PRO A 49 -3.46 -9.35 9.39
CA PRO A 49 -4.45 -8.31 9.67
C PRO A 49 -3.90 -6.89 9.46
N GLY A 50 -2.67 -6.63 9.92
CA GLY A 50 -2.02 -5.34 9.73
C GLY A 50 -1.69 -5.07 8.25
N PHE A 51 -1.22 -6.09 7.52
CA PHE A 51 -0.96 -5.97 6.10
C PHE A 51 -2.23 -5.65 5.30
N PHE A 52 -3.32 -6.37 5.53
CA PHE A 52 -4.59 -6.18 4.82
C PHE A 52 -5.20 -4.80 5.06
N LEU A 53 -5.21 -4.35 6.31
CA LEU A 53 -5.72 -3.02 6.65
C LEU A 53 -4.85 -1.91 6.06
N LYS A 54 -3.52 -2.12 6.01
CA LYS A 54 -2.60 -1.20 5.34
C LYS A 54 -2.87 -1.11 3.83
N ASP A 55 -3.11 -2.23 3.15
CA ASP A 55 -3.40 -2.26 1.71
C ASP A 55 -4.74 -1.60 1.35
N LEU A 56 -5.76 -1.72 2.21
CA LEU A 56 -7.05 -1.06 1.99
C LEU A 56 -6.97 0.47 2.17
N CYS A 57 -6.06 0.96 3.01
CA CYS A 57 -5.99 2.36 3.39
C CYS A 57 -5.78 3.31 2.19
N PRO A 58 -4.84 3.07 1.25
CA PRO A 58 -4.71 3.88 0.03
C PRO A 58 -5.96 3.91 -0.85
N ILE A 59 -6.69 2.78 -0.95
CA ILE A 59 -7.90 2.69 -1.76
C ILE A 59 -8.99 3.61 -1.18
N LEU A 60 -9.19 3.54 0.14
CA LEU A 60 -10.13 4.42 0.84
C LEU A 60 -9.72 5.89 0.78
N GLY A 61 -8.41 6.18 0.86
CA GLY A 61 -7.87 7.52 0.70
C GLY A 61 -8.19 8.10 -0.68
N PHE A 62 -7.96 7.32 -1.74
CA PHE A 62 -8.31 7.71 -3.10
C PHE A 62 -9.81 8.00 -3.25
N LEU A 63 -10.67 7.12 -2.71
CA LEU A 63 -12.12 7.33 -2.73
C LEU A 63 -12.53 8.62 -2.01
N LYS A 64 -11.90 8.91 -0.87
CA LYS A 64 -12.16 10.14 -0.09
C LYS A 64 -11.81 11.40 -0.87
N GLU A 65 -10.78 11.34 -1.70
CA GLU A 65 -10.32 12.48 -2.49
C GLU A 65 -11.08 12.67 -3.81
N ARG A 66 -11.52 11.58 -4.46
CA ARG A 66 -11.92 11.62 -5.87
C ARG A 66 -13.28 11.01 -6.20
N ALA A 67 -13.84 10.17 -5.34
CA ALA A 67 -15.07 9.45 -5.66
C ALA A 67 -16.33 10.21 -5.23
N ALA A 68 -17.47 9.86 -5.83
CA ALA A 68 -18.76 10.32 -5.36
C ALA A 68 -19.02 9.88 -3.92
N THR A 69 -19.69 10.72 -3.13
CA THR A 69 -19.98 10.48 -1.70
C THR A 69 -20.67 9.12 -1.45
N SER A 70 -21.53 8.67 -2.36
CA SER A 70 -22.22 7.38 -2.28
C SER A 70 -21.28 6.18 -2.44
N ALA A 71 -20.31 6.26 -3.35
CA ALA A 71 -19.30 5.23 -3.57
C ALA A 71 -18.37 5.11 -2.35
N LEU A 72 -17.91 6.25 -1.81
CA LEU A 72 -17.14 6.29 -0.58
C LEU A 72 -17.91 5.68 0.61
N SER A 73 -19.17 6.08 0.81
CA SER A 73 -20.00 5.56 1.91
C SER A 73 -20.16 4.03 1.85
N THR A 74 -20.40 3.49 0.66
CA THR A 74 -20.57 2.05 0.46
C THR A 74 -19.25 1.30 0.66
N ALA A 75 -18.14 1.79 0.09
CA ALA A 75 -16.82 1.21 0.29
C ALA A 75 -16.41 1.19 1.76
N LYS A 76 -16.75 2.25 2.51
CA LYS A 76 -16.54 2.33 3.96
C LYS A 76 -17.37 1.32 4.73
N ALA A 77 -18.65 1.16 4.41
CA ALA A 77 -19.50 0.17 5.05
C ALA A 77 -18.93 -1.25 4.87
N GLN A 78 -18.47 -1.58 3.66
CA GLN A 78 -17.83 -2.86 3.36
C GLN A 78 -16.52 -3.04 4.12
N SER A 79 -15.68 -2.00 4.16
CA SER A 79 -14.39 -2.04 4.86
C SER A 79 -14.58 -2.15 6.39
N ASN A 80 -15.56 -1.46 6.97
CA ASN A 80 -15.91 -1.57 8.38
C ASN A 80 -16.40 -2.98 8.72
N ALA A 81 -17.31 -3.54 7.92
CA ALA A 81 -17.80 -4.91 8.11
C ALA A 81 -16.65 -5.92 8.01
N TYR A 82 -15.70 -5.70 7.10
CA TYR A 82 -14.50 -6.53 7.00
C TYR A 82 -13.60 -6.41 8.24
N ALA A 83 -13.33 -5.21 8.73
CA ALA A 83 -12.47 -5.02 9.89
C ALA A 83 -13.05 -5.66 11.17
N GLU A 84 -14.38 -5.63 11.34
CA GLU A 84 -15.06 -6.36 12.41
C GLU A 84 -14.94 -7.88 12.24
N ARG A 85 -15.18 -8.41 11.03
CA ARG A 85 -14.96 -9.83 10.74
C ARG A 85 -13.52 -10.25 11.01
N LEU A 86 -12.55 -9.41 10.66
CA LEU A 86 -11.13 -9.65 10.91
C LEU A 86 -10.84 -9.73 12.41
N LEU A 87 -11.43 -8.85 13.22
CA LEU A 87 -11.34 -8.89 14.68
C LEU A 87 -11.97 -10.17 15.26
N GLU A 88 -13.13 -10.57 14.76
CA GLU A 88 -13.82 -11.80 15.16
C GLU A 88 -13.02 -13.05 14.79
N GLN A 89 -12.53 -13.14 13.55
CA GLN A 89 -11.75 -14.27 13.03
C GLN A 89 -10.42 -14.43 13.76
N THR A 90 -9.86 -13.32 14.26
CA THR A 90 -8.58 -13.32 14.98
C THR A 90 -8.76 -13.25 16.50
N ASN A 91 -9.94 -13.56 17.03
CA ASN A 91 -10.20 -13.50 18.48
C ASN A 91 -9.47 -14.57 19.31
N ARG A 92 -8.87 -15.57 18.64
CA ARG A 92 -8.08 -16.65 19.25
C ARG A 92 -6.73 -16.82 18.54
N PRO A 93 -5.67 -17.26 19.23
CA PRO A 93 -4.32 -17.37 18.63
C PRO A 93 -4.17 -18.38 17.49
N ASP A 94 -5.11 -19.30 17.33
CA ASP A 94 -5.11 -20.39 16.35
C ASP A 94 -6.03 -20.15 15.16
N PHE A 95 -6.22 -18.88 14.76
CA PHE A 95 -7.05 -18.53 13.63
C PHE A 95 -6.55 -19.08 12.28
N ASN A 96 -7.48 -19.25 11.35
CA ASN A 96 -7.22 -19.80 10.03
C ASN A 96 -6.79 -18.69 9.04
N GLU A 97 -5.51 -18.70 8.64
CA GLU A 97 -4.94 -17.72 7.69
C GLU A 97 -5.60 -17.76 6.31
N GLU A 98 -6.01 -18.94 5.82
CA GLU A 98 -6.70 -19.11 4.54
C GLU A 98 -8.07 -18.40 4.56
N GLN A 99 -8.78 -18.48 5.69
CA GLN A 99 -10.06 -17.79 5.85
C GLN A 99 -9.89 -16.25 5.87
N LEU A 100 -8.78 -15.75 6.43
CA LEU A 100 -8.45 -14.34 6.39
C LEU A 100 -8.20 -13.88 4.94
N TRP A 101 -7.42 -14.65 4.18
CA TRP A 101 -7.18 -14.36 2.76
C TRP A 101 -8.44 -14.32 1.92
N LYS A 102 -9.36 -15.29 2.09
CA LYS A 102 -10.65 -15.30 1.40
C LYS A 102 -11.46 -14.04 1.71
N SER A 103 -11.56 -13.71 3.00
CA SER A 103 -12.32 -12.56 3.48
C SER A 103 -11.73 -11.23 2.98
N TYR A 104 -10.39 -11.14 2.92
CA TYR A 104 -9.65 -10.01 2.37
C TYR A 104 -9.85 -9.89 0.85
N HIS A 105 -9.69 -10.97 0.10
CA HIS A 105 -9.86 -11.02 -1.36
C HIS A 105 -11.26 -10.53 -1.78
N GLU A 106 -12.31 -11.06 -1.13
CA GLU A 106 -13.70 -10.68 -1.38
C GLU A 106 -13.92 -9.19 -1.11
N THR A 107 -13.48 -8.72 0.05
CA THR A 107 -13.66 -7.31 0.46
C THR A 107 -12.90 -6.38 -0.48
N ARG A 108 -11.62 -6.67 -0.76
CA ARG A 108 -10.78 -5.87 -1.64
C ARG A 108 -11.37 -5.79 -3.05
N GLY A 109 -11.85 -6.92 -3.59
CA GLY A 109 -12.49 -6.98 -4.89
C GLY A 109 -13.76 -6.13 -4.98
N ILE A 110 -14.53 -6.03 -3.90
CA ILE A 110 -15.68 -5.13 -3.82
C ILE A 110 -15.22 -3.67 -3.71
N VAL A 111 -14.31 -3.37 -2.78
CA VAL A 111 -13.90 -2.00 -2.45
C VAL A 111 -13.19 -1.32 -3.62
N ILE A 112 -12.28 -2.03 -4.30
CA ILE A 112 -11.51 -1.46 -5.42
C ILE A 112 -12.41 -1.05 -6.60
N ARG A 113 -13.56 -1.71 -6.79
CA ARG A 113 -14.49 -1.37 -7.87
C ARG A 113 -15.14 -0.01 -7.72
N PHE A 114 -15.30 0.47 -6.49
CA PHE A 114 -15.80 1.83 -6.25
C PHE A 114 -14.85 2.93 -6.73
N THR A 115 -13.61 2.59 -7.09
CA THR A 115 -12.65 3.54 -7.68
C THR A 115 -12.82 3.72 -9.18
N MET A 116 -13.70 2.94 -9.83
CA MET A 116 -14.06 3.15 -11.24
C MET A 116 -14.94 4.38 -11.39
N ASP A 117 -14.75 5.11 -12.50
CA ASP A 117 -15.71 6.12 -12.89
C ASP A 117 -16.97 5.50 -13.54
N ALA A 118 -18.02 6.32 -13.73
CA ALA A 118 -19.29 5.84 -14.28
C ALA A 118 -19.17 5.31 -15.73
N THR A 119 -18.18 5.77 -16.50
CA THR A 119 -17.93 5.30 -17.86
C THR A 119 -17.25 3.93 -17.82
N GLU A 120 -16.22 3.79 -16.99
CA GLU A 120 -15.54 2.52 -16.74
C GLU A 120 -16.51 1.46 -16.21
N GLU A 121 -17.35 1.79 -15.23
CA GLU A 121 -18.32 0.86 -14.66
C GLU A 121 -19.30 0.33 -15.72
N LYS A 122 -19.75 1.20 -16.64
CA LYS A 122 -20.63 0.83 -17.74
C LYS A 122 -19.91 -0.02 -18.80
N ALA A 123 -18.65 0.29 -19.11
CA ALA A 123 -17.87 -0.40 -20.13
C ALA A 123 -17.35 -1.76 -19.66
N TYR A 124 -16.99 -1.88 -18.38
CA TYR A 124 -16.33 -3.04 -17.79
C TYR A 124 -17.23 -3.77 -16.76
N GLY A 125 -18.55 -3.70 -16.93
CA GLY A 125 -19.49 -4.34 -16.00
C GLY A 125 -19.38 -5.88 -15.94
N GLN A 126 -18.83 -6.51 -16.99
CA GLN A 126 -18.60 -7.95 -17.05
C GLN A 126 -17.18 -8.31 -16.58
N LEU A 127 -17.11 -9.15 -15.55
CA LEU A 127 -15.84 -9.66 -15.03
C LEU A 127 -15.26 -10.70 -16.00
N ASN A 128 -13.94 -10.68 -16.16
CA ASN A 128 -13.18 -11.67 -16.91
C ASN A 128 -11.91 -12.07 -16.13
N PRO A 129 -12.05 -12.88 -15.05
CA PRO A 129 -10.90 -13.29 -14.24
C PRO A 129 -9.86 -14.09 -15.03
N SER A 130 -10.25 -14.78 -16.10
CA SER A 130 -9.31 -15.50 -16.98
C SER A 130 -8.35 -14.56 -17.70
N PHE A 131 -8.85 -13.42 -18.21
CA PHE A 131 -7.99 -12.37 -18.75
C PHE A 131 -7.06 -11.81 -17.68
N THR A 132 -7.58 -11.56 -16.47
CA THR A 132 -6.77 -11.08 -15.34
C THR A 132 -5.65 -12.05 -15.00
N HIS A 133 -5.93 -13.35 -14.96
CA HIS A 133 -4.94 -14.38 -14.70
C HIS A 133 -3.79 -14.34 -15.73
N GLU A 134 -4.13 -14.35 -17.02
CA GLU A 134 -3.13 -14.30 -18.10
C GLU A 134 -2.33 -12.99 -18.08
N ALA A 135 -2.99 -11.86 -17.84
CA ALA A 135 -2.30 -10.57 -17.75
C ALA A 135 -1.35 -10.51 -16.55
N PHE A 136 -1.74 -11.06 -15.39
CA PHE A 136 -0.86 -11.14 -14.23
C PHE A 136 0.34 -12.05 -14.48
N ARG A 137 0.14 -13.21 -15.12
CA ARG A 137 1.26 -14.09 -15.52
C ARG A 137 2.22 -13.39 -16.47
N TRP A 138 1.69 -12.60 -17.40
CA TRP A 138 2.51 -11.77 -18.28
C TRP A 138 3.29 -10.71 -17.50
N LEU A 139 2.65 -9.97 -16.57
CA LEU A 139 3.31 -8.95 -15.76
C LEU A 139 4.41 -9.53 -14.85
N ILE A 140 4.18 -10.70 -14.26
CA ILE A 140 5.20 -11.41 -13.47
C ILE A 140 6.36 -11.87 -14.36
N SER A 141 6.09 -12.34 -15.58
CA SER A 141 7.15 -12.68 -16.52
C SER A 141 7.93 -11.45 -16.98
N TYR A 142 7.24 -10.33 -17.21
CA TYR A 142 7.87 -9.05 -17.54
C TYR A 142 8.78 -8.56 -16.41
N LEU A 143 8.37 -8.73 -15.14
CA LEU A 143 9.22 -8.43 -13.98
C LEU A 143 10.53 -9.24 -14.03
N ASP A 144 10.46 -10.54 -14.29
CA ASP A 144 11.64 -11.41 -14.35
C ASP A 144 12.58 -11.04 -15.50
N GLU A 145 12.02 -10.84 -16.70
CA GLU A 145 12.77 -10.50 -17.91
C GLU A 145 13.42 -9.10 -17.83
N ARG A 146 12.83 -8.19 -17.05
CA ARG A 146 13.24 -6.78 -16.97
C ARG A 146 13.69 -6.35 -15.57
N LYS A 147 14.01 -7.30 -14.67
CA LYS A 147 14.41 -7.01 -13.29
C LYS A 147 15.64 -6.11 -13.17
N ASP A 148 16.51 -6.09 -14.18
CA ASP A 148 17.67 -5.19 -14.24
C ASP A 148 17.28 -3.71 -14.26
N ILE A 149 16.06 -3.35 -14.65
CA ILE A 149 15.56 -1.97 -14.55
C ILE A 149 15.57 -1.49 -13.10
N LEU A 150 15.42 -2.39 -12.11
CA LEU A 150 15.47 -2.06 -10.68
C LEU A 150 16.83 -1.50 -10.27
N LEU A 151 17.91 -1.82 -11.00
CA LEU A 151 19.25 -1.31 -10.74
C LEU A 151 19.37 0.20 -10.97
N HIS A 152 18.44 0.80 -11.72
CA HIS A 152 18.49 2.23 -11.99
C HIS A 152 17.98 3.06 -10.80
N PRO A 153 18.77 4.04 -10.34
CA PRO A 153 18.33 5.07 -9.41
C PRO A 153 17.07 5.74 -9.97
N ARG A 154 15.97 5.77 -9.20
CA ARG A 154 14.64 6.26 -9.60
C ARG A 154 13.84 5.38 -10.57
N ASN A 155 14.14 4.09 -10.65
CA ASN A 155 13.25 3.16 -11.35
C ASN A 155 11.82 3.22 -10.76
N LEU A 156 10.82 2.84 -11.56
CA LEU A 156 9.41 2.75 -11.16
C LEU A 156 8.79 1.42 -11.60
N LEU A 157 9.60 0.36 -11.79
CA LEU A 157 9.14 -0.88 -12.40
C LEU A 157 8.02 -1.54 -11.57
N LEU A 158 8.24 -1.71 -10.27
CA LEU A 158 7.27 -2.34 -9.37
C LEU A 158 5.98 -1.52 -9.27
N LYS A 159 6.10 -0.19 -9.13
CA LYS A 159 4.95 0.72 -9.13
C LYS A 159 4.15 0.65 -10.44
N GLY A 160 4.83 0.58 -11.58
CA GLY A 160 4.20 0.40 -12.90
C GLY A 160 3.45 -0.93 -13.01
N ILE A 161 4.06 -2.02 -12.55
CA ILE A 161 3.41 -3.35 -12.50
C ILE A 161 2.19 -3.32 -11.58
N LEU A 162 2.32 -2.77 -10.37
CA LEU A 162 1.21 -2.67 -9.41
C LEU A 162 0.06 -1.82 -9.95
N ASN A 163 0.37 -0.74 -10.68
CA ASN A 163 -0.63 0.09 -11.33
C ASN A 163 -1.44 -0.69 -12.37
N GLU A 164 -0.76 -1.46 -13.24
CA GLU A 164 -1.46 -2.30 -14.23
C GLU A 164 -2.22 -3.46 -13.57
N MET A 165 -1.63 -4.12 -12.58
CA MET A 165 -2.33 -5.15 -11.79
C MET A 165 -3.61 -4.59 -11.14
N GLY A 166 -3.52 -3.42 -10.52
CA GLY A 166 -4.65 -2.75 -9.88
C GLY A 166 -5.74 -2.35 -10.87
N ARG A 167 -5.36 -1.78 -12.02
CA ARG A 167 -6.29 -1.45 -13.11
C ARG A 167 -7.03 -2.70 -13.60
N ILE A 168 -6.30 -3.76 -13.92
CA ILE A 168 -6.88 -4.99 -14.48
C ILE A 168 -7.78 -5.68 -13.47
N TYR A 169 -7.35 -5.81 -12.20
CA TYR A 169 -8.18 -6.35 -11.13
C TYR A 169 -9.48 -5.56 -11.04
N ARG A 170 -9.39 -4.23 -10.94
CA ARG A 170 -10.58 -3.37 -10.81
C ARG A 170 -11.58 -3.56 -11.95
N SER A 171 -11.10 -3.58 -13.20
CA SER A 171 -11.95 -3.65 -14.39
C SER A 171 -12.49 -5.05 -14.69
N HIS A 172 -11.72 -6.10 -14.41
CA HIS A 172 -12.04 -7.46 -14.86
C HIS A 172 -12.25 -8.47 -13.73
N GLY A 173 -12.08 -8.06 -12.47
CA GLY A 173 -12.07 -8.96 -11.33
C GLY A 173 -10.81 -9.82 -11.31
N ALA A 174 -10.62 -10.57 -10.24
CA ALA A 174 -9.44 -11.41 -10.07
C ALA A 174 -9.79 -12.65 -9.25
N GLN A 175 -8.94 -13.67 -9.28
CA GLN A 175 -8.98 -14.79 -8.34
C GLN A 175 -8.06 -14.51 -7.15
N ILE A 176 -8.10 -15.40 -6.15
CA ILE A 176 -7.28 -15.26 -4.94
C ILE A 176 -5.78 -15.31 -5.25
N SER A 177 -5.37 -16.07 -6.27
CA SER A 177 -3.98 -16.13 -6.77
C SER A 177 -3.45 -14.75 -7.14
N GLU A 178 -4.23 -13.94 -7.84
CA GLU A 178 -3.82 -12.59 -8.20
C GLU A 178 -3.77 -11.66 -6.98
N THR A 179 -4.55 -11.94 -5.95
CA THR A 179 -4.45 -11.21 -4.67
C THR A 179 -3.13 -11.53 -3.96
N TYR A 180 -2.68 -12.78 -4.01
CA TYR A 180 -1.34 -13.16 -3.53
C TYR A 180 -0.24 -12.45 -4.32
N SER A 181 -0.34 -12.42 -5.65
CA SER A 181 0.61 -11.71 -6.52
C SER A 181 0.70 -10.24 -6.16
N MET A 182 -0.45 -9.54 -6.03
CA MET A 182 -0.44 -8.14 -5.63
C MET A 182 0.19 -7.93 -4.26
N ALA A 183 -0.13 -8.78 -3.28
CA ALA A 183 0.42 -8.64 -1.93
C ALA A 183 1.95 -8.76 -1.90
N LEU A 184 2.51 -9.76 -2.60
CA LEU A 184 3.95 -9.97 -2.70
C LEU A 184 4.66 -8.82 -3.42
N VAL A 185 4.13 -8.36 -4.55
CA VAL A 185 4.72 -7.24 -5.31
C VAL A 185 4.61 -5.94 -4.51
N THR A 186 3.50 -5.71 -3.78
CA THR A 186 3.34 -4.56 -2.89
C THR A 186 4.39 -4.55 -1.78
N ALA A 187 4.60 -5.68 -1.10
CA ALA A 187 5.60 -5.76 -0.03
C ALA A 187 7.04 -5.62 -0.56
N LEU A 188 7.29 -6.10 -1.78
CA LEU A 188 8.56 -5.92 -2.49
C LEU A 188 8.79 -4.45 -2.85
N ASP A 189 7.78 -3.74 -3.37
CA ASP A 189 7.85 -2.30 -3.66
C ASP A 189 8.16 -1.48 -2.41
N TRP A 190 7.57 -1.84 -1.26
CA TRP A 190 7.91 -1.19 0.01
C TRP A 190 9.37 -1.37 0.41
N CYS A 191 9.97 -2.54 0.15
CA CYS A 191 11.38 -2.78 0.41
C CYS A 191 12.27 -2.00 -0.56
N ASP A 192 11.94 -2.03 -1.85
CA ASP A 192 12.65 -1.31 -2.91
C ASP A 192 12.67 0.19 -2.60
N GLU A 193 11.53 0.78 -2.27
CA GLU A 193 11.41 2.21 -1.95
C GLU A 193 12.35 2.64 -0.82
N TYR A 194 12.57 1.82 0.20
CA TYR A 194 13.57 2.11 1.23
C TYR A 194 14.99 2.11 0.68
N VAL A 195 15.36 1.11 -0.12
CA VAL A 195 16.69 1.05 -0.74
C VAL A 195 16.91 2.29 -1.60
N MET A 196 15.93 2.66 -2.43
CA MET A 196 16.00 3.82 -3.32
C MET A 196 16.13 5.14 -2.55
N THR A 197 15.36 5.32 -1.47
CA THR A 197 15.31 6.59 -0.73
C THR A 197 16.42 6.76 0.32
N THR A 198 17.08 5.67 0.72
CA THR A 198 18.10 5.72 1.79
C THR A 198 19.53 5.53 1.31
N SER A 199 19.72 5.16 0.04
CA SER A 199 21.05 5.07 -0.58
C SER A 199 21.65 6.46 -0.80
N ARG A 200 22.96 6.61 -0.55
CA ARG A 200 23.66 7.90 -0.61
C ARG A 200 24.22 8.21 -1.99
N SER A 201 24.26 7.22 -2.87
CA SER A 201 24.73 7.34 -4.23
C SER A 201 24.06 6.31 -5.14
N ASP A 202 24.12 6.56 -6.44
CA ASP A 202 23.61 5.64 -7.46
C ASP A 202 24.30 4.27 -7.41
N SER A 203 25.62 4.24 -7.14
CA SER A 203 26.39 2.99 -7.01
C SER A 203 25.97 2.19 -5.78
N GLU A 204 25.76 2.85 -4.63
CA GLU A 204 25.29 2.19 -3.42
C GLU A 204 23.86 1.65 -3.62
N CYS A 205 23.01 2.42 -4.31
CA CYS A 205 21.66 1.99 -4.66
C CYS A 205 21.70 0.70 -5.49
N GLU A 206 22.50 0.67 -6.56
CA GLU A 206 22.65 -0.50 -7.41
C GLU A 206 23.14 -1.73 -6.62
N GLU A 207 24.17 -1.57 -5.78
CA GLU A 207 24.70 -2.66 -4.95
C GLU A 207 23.66 -3.20 -3.96
N ARG A 208 22.90 -2.31 -3.32
CA ARG A 208 21.85 -2.67 -2.37
C ARG A 208 20.67 -3.33 -3.08
N VAL A 209 20.24 -2.86 -4.24
CA VAL A 209 19.20 -3.53 -5.04
C VAL A 209 19.63 -4.96 -5.39
N LYS A 210 20.87 -5.14 -5.88
CA LYS A 210 21.41 -6.48 -6.20
C LYS A 210 21.41 -7.42 -4.99
N LYS A 211 21.80 -6.91 -3.82
CA LYS A 211 21.96 -7.72 -2.61
C LYS A 211 20.65 -7.94 -1.84
N GLU A 212 19.79 -6.94 -1.79
CA GLU A 212 18.66 -6.88 -0.87
C GLU A 212 17.30 -7.01 -1.57
N ILE A 213 17.17 -6.71 -2.87
CA ILE A 213 15.90 -6.68 -3.59
C ILE A 213 15.80 -7.79 -4.64
N LEU A 214 16.80 -7.94 -5.53
CA LEU A 214 16.77 -8.96 -6.58
C LEU A 214 16.58 -10.39 -6.07
N PRO A 215 17.16 -10.83 -4.94
CA PRO A 215 16.89 -12.17 -4.40
C PRO A 215 15.42 -12.37 -4.04
N TYR A 216 14.71 -11.33 -3.60
CA TYR A 216 13.27 -11.42 -3.36
C TYR A 216 12.46 -11.40 -4.66
N VAL A 217 12.89 -10.63 -5.68
CA VAL A 217 12.27 -10.69 -7.02
C VAL A 217 12.28 -12.12 -7.54
N GLU A 218 13.42 -12.80 -7.46
CA GLU A 218 13.57 -14.19 -7.92
C GLU A 218 12.67 -15.16 -7.16
N ARG A 219 12.60 -15.02 -5.82
CA ARG A 219 11.70 -15.82 -4.98
C ARG A 219 10.23 -15.58 -5.31
N VAL A 220 9.82 -14.32 -5.48
CA VAL A 220 8.44 -13.94 -5.84
C VAL A 220 8.07 -14.49 -7.21
N VAL A 221 8.91 -14.27 -8.23
CA VAL A 221 8.69 -14.78 -9.59
C VAL A 221 8.57 -16.30 -9.60
N THR A 222 9.49 -17.00 -8.93
CA THR A 222 9.48 -18.47 -8.85
C THR A 222 8.18 -18.96 -8.22
N LEU A 223 7.83 -18.43 -7.04
CA LEU A 223 6.61 -18.81 -6.32
C LEU A 223 5.33 -18.57 -7.14
N LEU A 224 5.27 -17.48 -7.89
CA LEU A 224 4.09 -17.09 -8.66
C LEU A 224 4.00 -17.77 -10.04
N ARG A 225 5.10 -18.34 -10.56
CA ARG A 225 5.10 -19.13 -11.80
C ARG A 225 4.75 -20.60 -11.55
N GLU A 226 5.05 -21.13 -10.38
CA GLU A 226 4.72 -22.49 -9.99
C GLU A 226 3.24 -22.56 -9.52
N HIS A 227 2.36 -23.19 -10.30
CA HIS A 227 0.92 -23.33 -10.00
C HIS A 227 0.63 -24.37 -8.90
N PRO A 228 -0.37 -24.18 -8.02
CA PRO A 228 -0.85 -22.94 -7.41
C PRO A 228 -0.13 -22.66 -6.09
N SER A 229 0.33 -21.42 -5.90
CA SER A 229 0.97 -20.98 -4.66
C SER A 229 0.03 -21.22 -3.46
N SER A 230 0.42 -22.10 -2.55
CA SER A 230 -0.32 -22.29 -1.29
C SER A 230 -0.29 -20.99 -0.49
N SER A 231 -1.36 -20.69 0.25
CA SER A 231 -1.38 -19.52 1.15
C SER A 231 -0.20 -19.56 2.12
N ASP A 232 0.26 -20.74 2.51
CA ASP A 232 1.37 -20.89 3.45
C ASP A 232 2.70 -20.41 2.85
N MET A 233 3.03 -20.82 1.62
CA MET A 233 4.24 -20.35 0.94
C MET A 233 4.18 -18.84 0.65
N VAL A 234 3.00 -18.33 0.30
CA VAL A 234 2.76 -16.89 0.14
C VAL A 234 2.96 -16.17 1.47
N ASN A 235 2.42 -16.70 2.56
CA ASN A 235 2.55 -16.12 3.89
C ASN A 235 3.99 -16.08 4.38
N GLU A 236 4.77 -17.13 4.11
CA GLU A 236 6.19 -17.18 4.45
C GLU A 236 6.98 -16.10 3.71
N LEU A 237 6.84 -15.99 2.39
CA LEU A 237 7.56 -14.99 1.61
C LEU A 237 7.08 -13.56 1.92
N LEU A 238 5.77 -13.37 2.10
CA LEU A 238 5.21 -12.07 2.45
C LEU A 238 5.67 -11.62 3.84
N TRP A 239 5.76 -12.55 4.80
CA TRP A 239 6.31 -12.27 6.11
C TRP A 239 7.77 -11.81 6.05
N ASP A 240 8.61 -12.50 5.27
CA ASP A 240 10.02 -12.11 5.11
C ASP A 240 10.15 -10.68 4.56
N LEU A 241 9.37 -10.35 3.53
CA LEU A 241 9.32 -9.01 2.93
C LEU A 241 8.83 -7.96 3.92
N VAL A 242 7.71 -8.20 4.61
CA VAL A 242 7.18 -7.27 5.61
C VAL A 242 8.18 -7.09 6.75
N LYS A 243 8.81 -8.16 7.22
CA LYS A 243 9.85 -8.11 8.25
C LYS A 243 11.02 -7.26 7.80
N LYS A 244 11.53 -7.47 6.58
CA LYS A 244 12.62 -6.68 6.00
C LYS A 244 12.24 -5.19 5.91
N TRP A 245 11.04 -4.89 5.41
CA TRP A 245 10.52 -3.53 5.34
C TRP A 245 10.41 -2.86 6.73
N ARG A 246 9.92 -3.59 7.75
CA ARG A 246 9.85 -3.05 9.12
C ARG A 246 11.23 -2.86 9.75
N LEU A 247 12.22 -3.70 9.42
CA LEU A 247 13.60 -3.51 9.84
C LEU A 247 14.19 -2.25 9.20
N TYR A 248 13.94 -2.00 7.92
CA TYR A 248 14.32 -0.72 7.30
C TYR A 248 13.70 0.49 7.98
N PHE A 249 12.42 0.41 8.39
CA PHE A 249 11.80 1.49 9.16
C PHE A 249 12.54 1.74 10.49
N ILE A 250 13.01 0.70 11.18
CA ILE A 250 13.78 0.85 12.43
C ILE A 250 15.14 1.49 12.16
N GLU A 251 15.82 1.07 11.09
CA GLU A 251 17.15 1.55 10.72
C GLU A 251 17.13 3.00 10.21
N TYR A 252 16.12 3.35 9.42
CA TYR A 252 16.11 4.59 8.63
C TYR A 252 14.99 5.54 8.99
N MET A 253 13.95 5.12 9.71
CA MET A 253 12.71 5.88 9.96
C MET A 253 12.04 6.34 8.64
N GLU A 254 10.98 7.16 8.73
CA GLU A 254 10.41 7.86 7.57
C GLU A 254 11.36 9.00 7.12
N ARG A 255 12.55 8.68 6.60
CA ARG A 255 13.56 9.70 6.21
C ARG A 255 13.03 10.75 5.23
N GLY A 256 12.03 10.39 4.42
CA GLY A 256 11.30 11.34 3.56
C GLY A 256 10.59 12.48 4.31
N ARG A 257 10.24 12.33 5.60
CA ARG A 257 9.70 13.43 6.43
C ARG A 257 10.79 14.29 7.05
N VAL A 258 11.90 13.70 7.48
CA VAL A 258 12.96 14.45 8.16
C VAL A 258 13.62 15.45 7.20
N GLU A 259 13.79 15.08 5.93
CA GLU A 259 14.33 16.00 4.91
C GLU A 259 13.29 17.03 4.43
N MET A 260 12.00 16.67 4.30
CA MET A 260 10.95 17.63 3.93
C MET A 260 10.61 18.63 5.05
N GLU A 261 10.76 18.26 6.32
CA GLU A 261 10.59 19.17 7.45
C GLU A 261 11.85 20.00 7.74
N ALA A 262 13.03 19.54 7.32
CA ALA A 262 14.29 20.28 7.42
C ALA A 262 14.51 21.29 6.28
N ILE A 263 13.77 21.20 5.17
CA ILE A 263 13.67 22.29 4.20
C ILE A 263 12.79 23.38 4.85
N PRO A 264 13.30 24.60 5.09
CA PRO A 264 12.45 25.68 5.56
C PRO A 264 11.35 25.84 4.52
N LYS A 265 10.10 25.59 4.94
CA LYS A 265 8.93 25.96 4.13
C LYS A 265 9.17 27.40 3.69
N PRO A 266 9.10 27.72 2.38
CA PRO A 266 9.09 29.13 1.99
C PRO A 266 8.00 29.78 2.82
N GLU A 267 8.36 30.83 3.56
CA GLU A 267 7.44 31.59 4.38
C GLU A 267 6.17 31.76 3.55
N LYS A 268 5.04 31.23 4.05
CA LYS A 268 3.74 31.47 3.42
C LYS A 268 3.71 32.96 3.14
N GLY A 269 3.68 33.34 1.87
CA GLY A 269 3.67 34.73 1.47
C GLY A 269 2.64 35.44 2.33
N ILE A 270 3.09 36.44 3.08
CA ILE A 270 2.21 37.23 3.94
C ILE A 270 1.05 37.67 3.06
N GLU A 271 -0.16 37.17 3.33
CA GLU A 271 -1.35 37.68 2.67
C GLU A 271 -1.51 39.12 3.13
N LEU A 272 -1.00 40.04 2.31
CA LEU A 272 -1.19 41.46 2.51
C LEU A 272 -2.71 41.71 2.52
N PRO A 273 -3.24 42.40 3.56
CA PRO A 273 -4.63 42.83 3.58
C PRO A 273 -4.99 43.53 2.27
N GLU A 274 -6.23 43.36 1.78
CA GLU A 274 -6.65 43.88 0.48
C GLU A 274 -6.36 45.38 0.31
N GLU A 275 -6.49 46.16 1.38
CA GLU A 275 -6.14 47.59 1.39
C GLU A 275 -4.66 47.84 1.05
N THR A 276 -3.75 47.02 1.58
CA THR A 276 -2.31 47.16 1.33
C THR A 276 -1.98 46.74 -0.08
N ARG A 277 -2.64 45.70 -0.61
CA ARG A 277 -2.47 45.25 -1.99
C ARG A 277 -2.94 46.32 -2.97
N LYS A 278 -4.08 46.96 -2.71
CA LYS A 278 -4.64 48.02 -3.56
C LYS A 278 -3.77 49.26 -3.61
N LYS A 279 -3.25 49.72 -2.46
CA LYS A 279 -2.30 50.85 -2.37
C LYS A 279 -0.99 50.58 -3.12
N LEU A 280 -0.48 49.35 -3.05
CA LEU A 280 0.72 48.94 -3.79
C LEU A 280 0.47 48.95 -5.30
N THR A 281 -0.65 48.40 -5.76
CA THR A 281 -0.98 48.42 -7.19
C THR A 281 -1.16 49.84 -7.71
N GLU A 282 -1.86 50.72 -6.97
CA GLU A 282 -2.04 52.12 -7.35
C GLU A 282 -0.71 52.89 -7.39
N ALA A 283 0.21 52.63 -6.46
CA ALA A 283 1.53 53.25 -6.43
C ALA A 283 2.41 52.79 -7.62
N ILE A 284 2.36 51.50 -7.98
CA ILE A 284 3.09 50.95 -9.12
C ILE A 284 2.54 51.51 -10.43
N THR A 285 1.22 51.55 -10.61
CA THR A 285 0.59 52.11 -11.81
C THR A 285 0.96 53.59 -11.99
N LYS A 286 0.93 54.39 -10.91
CA LYS A 286 1.36 55.80 -10.96
C LYS A 286 2.84 55.99 -11.28
N SER A 287 3.69 55.03 -10.93
CA SER A 287 5.13 55.09 -11.22
C SER A 287 5.48 54.71 -12.67
N LEU A 288 4.60 53.95 -13.34
CA LEU A 288 4.74 53.56 -14.74
C LEU A 288 4.11 54.56 -15.72
N GLU A 289 3.27 55.48 -15.23
CA GLU A 289 2.65 56.57 -16.00
C GLU A 289 3.51 57.85 -16.04
N LYS A 290 4.77 57.81 -15.55
CA LYS A 290 5.78 58.86 -15.70
C LYS A 290 6.88 58.43 -16.66
#